data_AF-A0A950TJ83-F1
#
_entry.id   AF-A0A950TJ83-F1
#
_cell.length_a   1.000
_cell.length_b   1.000
_cell.length_c   1.000
_cell.angle_alpha   90.00
_cell.angle_beta   90.00
_cell.angle_gamma   90.00
#
_symmetry.space_group_name_H-M   'P 1'
#
loop_
_entity.id
_entity.type
_entity.pdbx_description
1 polymer ?
#
loop_
_entity_poly.entity_id
_entity_poly.type
_entity_poly.pdbx_seq_one_letter_code
_entity_poly.pdbx_strand_id
1 'polypeptide(L)'
;MGAAEREIVRKAIREVCDVRGYHLYAMNVRTNHAHVVVNNAAKVERMMDSFKAYSTRSLRAASLISSDSKPWSRRGSTRYLWTEEHIDAAIEYVVNGQGGELPKFD
;
A
#
# COMPACT_ATOMS: atom_id res chain seq x y z
N MET A 1 -7.46 10.72 -0.11
CA MET A 1 -7.94 9.70 -1.06
C MET A 1 -9.36 9.28 -0.69
N GLY A 2 -10.29 9.41 -1.63
CA GLY A 2 -11.66 8.91 -1.53
C GLY A 2 -11.75 7.38 -1.58
N ALA A 3 -12.96 6.84 -1.49
CA ALA A 3 -13.18 5.40 -1.42
C ALA A 3 -12.72 4.67 -2.70
N ALA A 4 -13.05 5.23 -3.87
CA ALA A 4 -12.67 4.69 -5.16
C ALA A 4 -11.13 4.65 -5.34
N GLU A 5 -10.43 5.72 -4.97
CA GLU A 5 -8.97 5.78 -5.10
C GLU A 5 -8.30 4.75 -4.18
N ARG A 6 -8.77 4.62 -2.94
CA ARG A 6 -8.23 3.63 -2.01
C ARG A 6 -8.40 2.21 -2.55
N GLU A 7 -9.53 1.91 -3.18
CA GLU A 7 -9.77 0.60 -3.77
C GLU A 7 -8.85 0.31 -4.96
N ILE A 8 -8.66 1.30 -5.84
CA ILE A 8 -7.68 1.18 -6.94
C ILE A 8 -6.25 0.97 -6.42
N VAL A 9 -5.86 1.68 -5.36
CA VAL A 9 -4.55 1.50 -4.72
C VAL A 9 -4.41 0.08 -4.16
N ARG A 10 -5.42 -0.46 -3.46
CA ARG A 10 -5.39 -1.84 -2.95
C ARG A 10 -5.18 -2.85 -4.08
N LYS A 11 -5.96 -2.73 -5.16
CA LYS A 11 -5.84 -3.61 -6.33
C LYS A 11 -4.45 -3.52 -6.97
N ALA A 12 -3.92 -2.31 -7.15
CA ALA A 12 -2.61 -2.09 -7.73
C ALA A 12 -1.46 -2.65 -6.88
N ILE A 13 -1.57 -2.58 -5.54
CA ILE A 13 -0.58 -3.19 -4.63
C ILE A 13 -0.63 -4.71 -4.75
N ARG A 14 -1.82 -5.33 -4.79
CA ARG A 14 -1.94 -6.79 -5.01
C ARG A 14 -1.34 -7.20 -6.35
N GLU A 15 -1.71 -6.51 -7.43
CA GLU A 15 -1.22 -6.76 -8.78
C GLU A 15 0.32 -6.74 -8.83
N VAL A 16 0.96 -5.71 -8.27
CA VAL A 16 2.42 -5.65 -8.33
C VAL A 16 3.09 -6.69 -7.44
N CYS A 17 2.46 -7.09 -6.33
CA CYS A 17 2.94 -8.22 -5.54
C CYS A 17 2.91 -9.51 -6.36
N ASP A 18 1.80 -9.80 -7.06
CA ASP A 18 1.66 -10.98 -7.89
C ASP A 18 2.67 -10.98 -9.05
N VAL A 19 2.81 -9.86 -9.75
CA VAL A 19 3.73 -9.69 -10.89
C VAL A 19 5.20 -9.81 -10.48
N ARG A 20 5.56 -9.33 -9.28
CA ARG A 20 6.95 -9.28 -8.81
C ARG A 20 7.30 -10.42 -7.85
N GLY A 21 6.36 -11.29 -7.50
CA GLY A 21 6.54 -12.37 -6.53
C GLY A 21 6.78 -11.84 -5.10
N TYR A 22 6.17 -10.71 -4.73
CA TYR A 22 6.23 -10.22 -3.36
C TYR A 22 5.19 -10.96 -2.51
N HIS A 23 5.62 -11.51 -1.38
CA HIS A 23 4.70 -12.15 -0.46
C HIS A 23 4.02 -11.09 0.41
N LEU A 24 2.76 -10.80 0.10
CA LEU A 24 1.95 -9.81 0.81
C LEU A 24 1.24 -10.44 2.01
N TYR A 25 1.63 -10.04 3.22
CA TYR A 25 0.96 -10.49 4.44
C TYR A 25 -0.28 -9.64 4.77
N ALA A 26 -0.14 -8.31 4.71
CA ALA A 26 -1.20 -7.38 5.06
C ALA A 26 -1.05 -6.06 4.33
N MET A 27 -2.17 -5.37 4.11
CA MET A 27 -2.17 -3.97 3.69
C MET A 27 -3.33 -3.21 4.33
N ASN A 28 -3.14 -1.92 4.56
CA ASN A 28 -4.22 -1.02 4.94
C ASN A 28 -4.03 0.34 4.27
N VAL A 29 -4.93 0.67 3.34
CA VAL A 29 -4.94 1.94 2.63
C VAL A 29 -5.94 2.87 3.31
N ARG A 30 -5.44 3.91 3.97
CA ARG A 30 -6.21 4.93 4.69
C ARG A 30 -6.43 6.17 3.81
N THR A 31 -7.06 7.20 4.36
CA THR A 31 -7.37 8.44 3.64
C THR A 31 -6.13 9.28 3.30
N ASN A 32 -5.07 9.19 4.10
CA ASN A 32 -3.85 10.00 3.97
C ASN A 32 -2.54 9.18 3.97
N HIS A 33 -2.57 7.88 4.24
CA HIS A 33 -1.39 7.01 4.23
C HIS A 33 -1.77 5.57 3.88
N ALA A 34 -0.78 4.74 3.54
CA ALA A 34 -0.96 3.31 3.33
C ALA A 34 0.13 2.53 4.07
N HIS A 35 -0.25 1.41 4.68
CA HIS A 35 0.65 0.45 5.31
C HIS A 35 0.64 -0.85 4.53
N VAL A 36 1.81 -1.49 4.42
CA VAL A 36 1.99 -2.76 3.74
C VAL A 36 3.00 -3.60 4.52
N VAL A 37 2.63 -4.83 4.88
CA VAL A 37 3.53 -5.84 5.42
C VAL A 37 3.84 -6.83 4.30
N VAL A 38 5.09 -6.88 3.87
CA VAL A 38 5.50 -7.62 2.67
C VAL A 38 6.88 -8.24 2.88
N ASN A 39 7.10 -9.41 2.29
CA ASN A 39 8.40 -10.07 2.24
C ASN A 39 8.86 -10.28 0.80
N ASN A 40 10.12 -9.94 0.52
CA ASN A 40 10.82 -10.27 -0.70
C ASN A 40 12.34 -10.08 -0.50
N ALA A 41 13.16 -10.73 -1.33
CA ALA A 41 14.61 -10.54 -1.36
C ALA A 41 15.05 -9.20 -2.01
N ALA A 42 14.13 -8.49 -2.68
CA ALA A 42 14.41 -7.20 -3.29
C ALA A 42 14.68 -6.10 -2.25
N LYS A 43 15.40 -5.05 -2.67
CA LYS A 43 15.59 -3.84 -1.86
C LYS A 43 14.24 -3.16 -1.56
N VAL A 44 14.08 -2.66 -0.34
CA VAL A 44 12.85 -2.02 0.13
C VAL A 44 12.46 -0.83 -0.75
N GLU A 45 13.42 -0.01 -1.16
CA GLU A 45 13.16 1.16 -2.02
C GLU A 45 12.51 0.74 -3.33
N ARG A 46 12.94 -0.40 -3.89
CA ARG A 46 12.38 -0.94 -5.14
C ARG A 46 10.94 -1.41 -4.96
N MET A 47 10.63 -2.07 -3.84
CA MET A 47 9.26 -2.47 -3.52
C MET A 47 8.37 -1.24 -3.33
N MET A 48 8.82 -0.27 -2.54
CA MET A 48 8.12 0.98 -2.28
C MET A 48 7.84 1.77 -3.57
N ASP A 49 8.84 1.93 -4.43
CA ASP A 49 8.69 2.62 -5.72
C ASP A 49 7.71 1.89 -6.63
N SER A 50 7.73 0.55 -6.61
CA SER A 50 6.80 -0.27 -7.38
C SER A 50 5.36 -0.08 -6.92
N PHE A 51 5.09 -0.08 -5.61
CA PHE A 51 3.76 0.19 -5.05
C PHE A 51 3.25 1.57 -5.45
N LYS A 52 4.08 2.61 -5.31
CA LYS A 52 3.73 3.98 -5.69
C LYS A 52 3.48 4.12 -7.19
N ALA A 53 4.34 3.53 -8.02
CA ALA A 53 4.24 3.62 -9.47
C ALA A 53 3.01 2.90 -10.02
N TYR A 54 2.76 1.67 -9.60
CA TYR A 54 1.58 0.90 -10.04
C TYR A 54 0.29 1.59 -9.60
N SER A 55 0.23 2.03 -8.34
CA SER A 55 -0.95 2.75 -7.84
C SER A 55 -1.21 4.04 -8.60
N THR A 56 -0.15 4.84 -8.88
CA THR A 56 -0.29 6.08 -9.66
C THR A 56 -0.76 5.80 -11.09
N ARG A 57 -0.21 4.75 -11.73
CA ARG A 57 -0.63 4.33 -13.08
C ARG A 57 -2.10 3.95 -13.09
N SER A 58 -2.55 3.11 -12.15
CA SER A 58 -3.93 2.64 -12.09
C SER A 58 -4.92 3.76 -11.73
N LEU A 59 -4.56 4.68 -10.83
CA LEU A 59 -5.37 5.86 -10.53
C LEU A 59 -5.56 6.78 -11.74
N ARG A 60 -4.51 6.99 -12.53
CA ARG A 60 -4.59 7.78 -13.77
C ARG A 60 -5.41 7.07 -14.85
N ALA A 61 -5.25 5.76 -15.00
CA ALA A 61 -6.02 4.96 -15.95
C ALA A 61 -7.52 4.97 -15.62
N ALA A 62 -7.87 5.07 -14.34
CA ALA A 62 -9.26 5.23 -13.87
C ALA A 62 -9.75 6.69 -13.86
N SER A 63 -8.96 7.65 -14.36
CA SER A 63 -9.26 9.09 -14.33
C SER A 63 -9.59 9.66 -12.94
N LEU A 64 -9.11 9.00 -11.87
CA LEU A 64 -9.34 9.43 -10.49
C LEU A 64 -8.35 10.50 -10.02
N ILE A 65 -7.23 10.64 -10.72
CA ILE A 65 -6.27 11.73 -10.53
C ILE A 65 -5.81 12.25 -11.89
N SER A 66 -5.41 13.52 -11.93
CA SER A 66 -4.82 14.15 -13.10
C SER A 66 -3.40 13.65 -13.38
N SER A 67 -2.90 13.89 -14.59
CA SER A 67 -1.55 13.50 -15.02
C SER A 67 -0.42 14.20 -14.25
N ASP A 68 -0.66 15.42 -13.79
CA ASP A 68 0.27 16.25 -13.02
C ASP A 68 0.23 15.98 -11.50
N SER A 69 -0.80 15.25 -11.03
CA SER A 69 -0.94 14.89 -9.63
C SER A 69 0.23 14.02 -9.13
N LYS A 70 0.69 14.33 -7.92
CA LYS A 70 1.74 13.62 -7.18
C LYS A 70 1.15 13.05 -5.89
N PRO A 71 0.48 11.88 -5.93
CA PRO A 71 -0.30 11.37 -4.80
C PRO A 71 0.55 10.85 -3.64
N TRP A 72 1.86 10.71 -3.82
CA TRP A 72 2.77 10.14 -2.84
C TRP A 72 3.81 11.14 -2.38
N SER A 73 4.14 11.11 -1.09
CA SER A 73 5.37 11.73 -0.59
C SER A 73 6.60 11.05 -1.22
N ARG A 74 7.75 11.75 -1.23
CA ARG A 74 8.98 11.20 -1.84
C ARG A 74 9.45 9.91 -1.18
N ARG A 75 9.47 9.85 0.15
CA ARG A 75 9.95 8.68 0.92
C ARG A 75 8.79 7.88 1.55
N GLY A 76 9.12 6.83 2.28
CA GLY A 76 8.20 6.06 3.11
C GLY A 76 8.91 5.67 4.41
N SER A 77 8.13 5.34 5.44
CA SER A 77 8.68 4.72 6.65
C SER A 77 8.86 3.22 6.40
N THR A 78 9.99 2.68 6.84
CA THR A 78 10.30 1.25 6.71
C THR A 78 10.75 0.72 8.06
N ARG A 79 10.17 -0.41 8.47
CA ARG A 79 10.67 -1.22 9.58
C ARG A 79 10.98 -2.61 9.06
N TYR A 80 12.19 -3.11 9.35
CA TYR A 80 12.56 -4.48 9.05
C TYR A 80 12.03 -5.40 10.15
N LEU A 81 11.42 -6.51 9.73
CA LEU A 81 10.84 -7.51 10.62
C LEU A 81 11.63 -8.80 10.42
N TRP A 82 12.18 -9.33 11.52
CA TRP A 82 13.16 -10.43 11.46
C TRP A 82 12.63 -11.75 12.02
N THR A 83 11.52 -11.72 12.75
CA THR A 83 10.93 -12.89 13.40
C THR A 83 9.44 -12.97 13.06
N GLU A 84 8.86 -14.16 13.18
CA GLU A 84 7.45 -14.39 12.91
C GLU A 84 6.56 -13.55 13.85
N GLU A 85 6.93 -13.43 15.13
CA GLU A 85 6.19 -12.63 16.10
C GLU A 85 6.15 -11.15 15.73
N HIS A 86 7.25 -10.63 15.14
CA HIS A 86 7.28 -9.26 14.63
C HIS A 86 6.42 -9.09 13.37
N ILE A 87 6.32 -10.12 12.53
CA ILE A 87 5.43 -10.13 11.37
C ILE A 87 3.98 -10.11 11.84
N ASP A 88 3.61 -10.99 12.79
CA ASP A 88 2.26 -11.08 13.34
C ASP A 88 1.85 -9.77 14.02
N ALA A 89 2.71 -9.19 14.85
CA ALA A 89 2.46 -7.90 15.49
C ALA A 89 2.29 -6.77 14.45
N ALA A 90 3.03 -6.80 13.35
CA ALA A 90 2.88 -5.83 12.28
C ALA A 90 1.58 -6.04 11.49
N ILE A 91 1.17 -7.28 11.22
CA ILE A 91 -0.11 -7.61 10.59
C ILE A 91 -1.24 -7.07 11.47
N GLU A 92 -1.22 -7.37 12.77
CA GLU A 92 -2.21 -6.91 13.74
C GLU A 92 -2.31 -5.38 13.78
N TYR A 93 -1.16 -4.70 13.83
CA TYR A 93 -1.11 -3.24 13.77
C TYR A 93 -1.70 -2.68 12.47
N VAL A 94 -1.40 -3.30 11.32
CA VAL A 94 -1.89 -2.84 10.01
C VAL A 94 -3.39 -3.09 9.87
N VAL A 95 -3.90 -4.22 10.34
CA VAL A 95 -5.31 -4.59 10.20
C VAL A 95 -6.17 -3.86 11.23
N ASN A 96 -5.79 -3.89 12.51
CA ASN A 96 -6.61 -3.41 13.62
C ASN A 96 -6.09 -2.11 14.27
N GLY A 97 -4.79 -1.84 14.19
CA GLY A 97 -4.14 -0.72 14.88
C GLY A 97 -4.21 0.65 14.20
N GLN A 98 -4.80 0.76 12.99
CA GLN A 98 -4.84 2.03 12.22
C GLN A 98 -6.07 2.91 12.50
N GLY A 99 -6.81 2.61 13.56
CA GLY A 99 -8.14 3.14 13.82
C GLY A 99 -9.24 2.33 13.11
N GLY A 100 -10.49 2.52 13.53
CA GLY A 100 -11.63 1.73 13.03
C GLY A 100 -11.92 1.89 11.53
N GLU A 101 -12.97 1.19 11.09
CA GLU A 101 -13.47 1.25 9.72
C GLU A 101 -13.67 2.69 9.25
N LEU A 102 -13.21 2.99 8.04
CA LEU A 102 -13.44 4.29 7.44
C LEU A 102 -14.90 4.39 7.01
N PRO A 103 -15.58 5.52 7.24
CA PRO A 103 -16.94 5.70 6.76
C PRO A 103 -17.00 5.49 5.25
N LYS A 104 -18.00 4.72 4.80
CA LYS A 104 -18.37 4.61 3.40
C LYS A 104 -19.24 5.83 3.09
N PHE A 105 -18.60 6.94 2.76
CA PHE A 105 -19.31 8.05 2.14
C PHE A 105 -19.37 7.73 0.64
N ASP A 106 -20.58 7.50 0.15
CA ASP A 106 -20.91 7.29 -1.26
C ASP A 106 -20.82 8.61 -2.04
#